data_AF-A0A847WVZ1-F1
#
_entry.id   AF-A0A847WVZ1-F1
#
_cell.length_a   1.000
_cell.length_b   1.000
_cell.length_c   1.000
_cell.angle_alpha   90.00
_cell.angle_beta   90.00
_cell.angle_gamma   90.00
#
_symmetry.space_group_name_H-M   'P 1'
#
loop_
_entity.id
_entity.type
_entity.pdbx_description
1 polymer ?
#
loop_
_entity_poly.entity_id
_entity_poly.type
_entity_poly.pdbx_seq_one_letter_code
_entity_poly.pdbx_strand_id
1 'polypeptide(L)' 'MQKNKAIAERLRQTAYFFWEQDGRPEGRANEYWLRAKEALQREMAYDRWLAEGAPAGRAEKFWQDAGRALDED' A
#
# COMPACT_ATOMS: atom_id res chain seq x y z
N MET A 1 13.09 0.05 -12.57
CA MET A 1 12.54 -1.34 -12.56
C MET A 1 12.70 -2.08 -11.23
N GLN A 2 13.67 -1.78 -10.36
CA GLN A 2 13.80 -2.49 -9.07
C GLN A 2 12.80 -2.05 -7.99
N LYS A 3 12.33 -0.79 -8.07
CA LYS A 3 11.35 -0.21 -7.14
C LYS A 3 9.96 -0.87 -7.28
N ASN A 4 9.51 -1.11 -8.51
CA ASN A 4 8.23 -1.78 -8.80
C ASN A 4 8.23 -3.21 -8.24
N LYS A 5 9.35 -3.93 -8.36
CA LYS A 5 9.49 -5.28 -7.79
C LYS A 5 9.38 -5.26 -6.25
N ALA A 6 10.05 -4.33 -5.59
CA ALA A 6 9.97 -4.20 -4.12
C ALA A 6 8.55 -3.84 -3.64
N ILE A 7 7.84 -2.98 -4.38
CA ILE A 7 6.44 -2.64 -4.11
C ILE A 7 5.54 -3.86 -4.29
N ALA A 8 5.68 -4.60 -5.39
CA ALA A 8 4.91 -5.81 -5.65
C ALA A 8 5.16 -6.90 -4.58
N GLU A 9 6.41 -7.04 -4.13
CA GLU A 9 6.76 -7.97 -3.04
C GLU A 9 6.11 -7.58 -1.71
N ARG A 10 6.13 -6.29 -1.35
CA ARG A 10 5.42 -5.78 -0.17
C ARG A 10 3.92 -5.99 -0.28
N LEU A 11 3.32 -5.67 -1.42
CA LEU A 11 1.89 -5.85 -1.66
C LEU A 11 1.47 -7.31 -1.47
N ARG A 12 2.25 -8.26 -2.01
CA ARG A 12 2.02 -9.69 -1.85
C ARG A 12 2.10 -10.12 -0.38
N GLN A 13 3.10 -9.64 0.36
CA GLN A 13 3.29 -9.97 1.77
C GLN A 13 2.13 -9.44 2.61
N THR A 14 1.71 -8.19 2.39
CA THR A 14 0.58 -7.58 3.09
C THR A 14 -0.74 -8.29 2.78
N ALA A 15 -0.99 -8.64 1.50
CA ALA A 15 -2.17 -9.38 1.10
C ALA A 15 -2.23 -10.77 1.75
N TYR A 16 -1.09 -11.48 1.76
CA TYR A 16 -0.97 -12.77 2.42
C TYR A 16 -1.20 -12.66 3.93
N PHE A 17 -0.63 -11.63 4.58
CA PHE A 17 -0.81 -11.39 6.00
C PHE A 17 -2.28 -11.17 6.38
N PHE A 18 -3.01 -10.33 5.64
CA PHE A 18 -4.44 -10.12 5.89
C PHE A 18 -5.27 -11.39 5.63
N TRP A 19 -4.94 -12.14 4.58
CA TRP A 19 -5.60 -13.41 4.27
C TRP A 19 -5.36 -14.47 5.37
N GLU A 20 -4.13 -14.54 5.90
CA GLU A 20 -3.78 -15.46 6.97
C GLU A 20 -4.45 -15.08 8.30
N GLN A 21 -4.52 -13.78 8.62
CA GLN A 21 -5.22 -13.29 9.81
C GLN A 21 -6.71 -13.61 9.80
N ASP A 22 -7.36 -13.55 8.64
CA ASP A 22 -8.78 -13.87 8.49
C ASP A 22 -9.06 -15.39 8.39
N GLY A 23 -8.03 -16.24 8.59
CA GLY A 23 -8.20 -17.69 8.63
C GLY A 23 -8.14 -18.38 7.27
N ARG A 24 -7.48 -17.75 6.29
CA ARG A 24 -7.24 -18.29 4.94
C ARG A 24 -8.53 -18.61 4.14
N PRO A 25 -9.50 -17.70 4.07
CA PRO A 25 -10.73 -17.93 3.31
C PRO A 25 -10.45 -18.13 1.82
N GLU A 26 -11.04 -19.17 1.23
CA GLU A 26 -10.91 -19.46 -0.19
C GLU A 26 -11.74 -18.51 -1.05
N GLY A 27 -11.30 -18.26 -2.29
CA GLY A 27 -12.04 -17.45 -3.26
C GLY A 27 -12.02 -15.92 -3.04
N ARG A 28 -11.46 -15.43 -1.93
CA ARG A 28 -11.41 -13.99 -1.59
C ARG A 28 -10.06 -13.32 -1.80
N ALA A 29 -9.11 -14.01 -2.43
CA ALA A 29 -7.73 -13.50 -2.58
C ALA A 29 -7.68 -12.08 -3.17
N ASN A 30 -8.51 -11.79 -4.18
CA ASN A 30 -8.56 -10.46 -4.82
C ASN A 30 -8.95 -9.34 -3.85
N GLU A 31 -9.87 -9.59 -2.90
CA GLU A 31 -10.25 -8.61 -1.89
C GLU A 31 -9.06 -8.26 -0.98
N TYR A 32 -8.27 -9.26 -0.59
CA TYR A 32 -7.07 -9.05 0.22
C TYR A 32 -5.97 -8.32 -0.54
N TRP A 33 -5.82 -8.58 -1.84
CA TRP A 33 -4.93 -7.81 -2.70
C TRP A 33 -5.31 -6.33 -2.77
N LEU A 34 -6.60 -6.02 -2.92
CA LEU A 34 -7.09 -4.63 -2.92
C LEU A 34 -6.88 -3.96 -1.56
N ARG A 35 -7.22 -4.64 -0.47
CA ARG A 35 -6.98 -4.15 0.90
C ARG A 35 -5.49 -3.90 1.17
N ALA A 36 -4.62 -4.78 0.68
CA ALA A 36 -3.18 -4.60 0.78
C ALA A 36 -2.69 -3.38 -0.03
N LYS A 37 -3.27 -3.13 -1.21
CA LYS A 37 -2.94 -1.96 -2.02
C LYS A 37 -3.31 -0.68 -1.28
N GLU A 38 -4.51 -0.62 -0.71
CA GLU A 38 -4.95 0.52 0.11
C GLU A 38 -4.06 0.71 1.34
N ALA A 39 -3.76 -0.36 2.08
CA ALA A 39 -2.90 -0.29 3.26
C ALA A 39 -1.49 0.23 2.93
N LEU A 40 -0.88 -0.29 1.86
CA LEU A 40 0.44 0.13 1.41
C LEU A 40 0.44 1.57 0.90
N GLN A 41 -0.63 2.01 0.24
CA GLN A 41 -0.81 3.41 -0.17
C GLN A 41 -0.82 4.33 1.05
N ARG A 42 -1.56 3.94 2.11
CA ARG A 42 -1.61 4.70 3.37
C ARG A 42 -0.23 4.81 4.01
N GLU A 43 0.47 3.70 4.11
CA GLU A 43 1.81 3.62 4.70
C GLU A 43 2.77 4.54 3.93
N MET A 44 2.84 4.42 2.60
CA MET A 44 3.74 5.23 1.77
C MET A 44 3.41 6.73 1.83
N ALA A 45 2.12 7.09 1.83
CA ALA A 45 1.69 8.47 1.98
C ALA A 45 2.08 9.03 3.35
N TYR A 46 1.86 8.26 4.41
CA TYR A 46 2.18 8.66 5.77
C TYR A 46 3.69 8.78 6.01
N ASP A 47 4.48 7.81 5.55
CA ASP A 47 5.94 7.82 5.63
C ASP A 47 6.50 9.06 4.90
N ARG A 48 5.97 9.37 3.72
CA ARG A 48 6.40 10.56 2.97
C ARG A 48 5.98 11.85 3.67
N TRP A 49 4.75 11.91 4.21
CA TRP A 49 4.29 13.05 4.99
C TRP A 49 5.14 13.29 6.23
N LEU A 50 5.50 12.21 6.95
CA LEU A 50 6.36 12.27 8.13
C LEU A 50 7.78 12.72 7.77
N ALA A 51 8.35 12.18 6.68
CA ALA A 51 9.67 12.58 6.19
C ALA A 51 9.77 14.06 5.81
N GLU A 52 8.66 14.67 5.39
CA GLU A 52 8.55 16.09 5.04
C GLU A 52 8.22 16.98 6.25
N GLY A 53 8.24 16.42 7.47
CA GLY A 53 8.00 17.15 8.72
C GLY A 53 6.53 17.31 9.10
N ALA A 54 5.67 16.37 8.67
CA ALA A 54 4.24 16.34 8.98
C ALA A 54 3.48 17.66 8.66
N PRO A 55 3.63 18.23 7.44
CA PRO A 55 2.97 19.49 7.10
C PRO A 55 1.44 19.36 7.13
N ALA A 56 0.79 20.19 7.93
CA ALA A 56 -0.67 20.26 7.97
C ALA A 56 -1.25 20.70 6.60
N GLY A 57 -2.40 20.12 6.22
CA GLY A 57 -3.11 20.48 4.98
C GLY A 57 -2.52 19.93 3.68
N ARG A 58 -1.41 19.18 3.72
CA ARG A 58 -0.81 18.54 2.52
C ARG A 58 -1.00 17.03 2.45
N ALA A 59 -1.70 16.44 3.41
CA ALA A 59 -1.94 14.99 3.47
C ALA A 59 -2.49 14.46 2.13
N GLU A 60 -3.48 15.12 1.54
CA GLU A 60 -4.12 14.72 0.26
C GLU A 60 -3.12 14.58 -0.89
N LYS A 61 -2.09 15.43 -0.95
CA LYS A 61 -1.04 15.32 -1.96
C LYS A 61 -0.24 14.03 -1.80
N PHE A 62 0.12 13.68 -0.56
CA PHE A 62 0.87 12.46 -0.28
C PHE A 62 0.05 11.19 -0.57
N TRP A 63 -1.27 11.23 -0.35
CA TRP A 63 -2.20 10.16 -0.75
C TRP A 63 -2.20 9.93 -2.26
N GLN A 64 -2.28 11.00 -3.05
CA GLN A 64 -2.26 10.93 -4.52
C GLN A 64 -0.90 10.46 -5.06
N ASP A 65 0.20 11.01 -4.54
CA ASP A 65 1.56 10.63 -4.93
C ASP A 65 1.85 9.15 -4.62
N ALA A 66 1.40 8.66 -3.46
CA ALA A 66 1.52 7.25 -3.10
C ALA A 66 0.70 6.34 -4.00
N GLY A 67 -0.52 6.73 -4.35
CA GLY A 67 -1.36 5.96 -5.28
C GLY A 67 -0.74 5.82 -6.65
N ARG A 68 -0.23 6.93 -7.19
CA ARG A 68 0.48 6.91 -8.47
C ARG A 68 1.70 5.98 -8.45
N ALA A 69 2.46 5.97 -7.35
CA ALA A 69 3.62 5.08 -7.21
C ALA A 69 3.26 3.59 -7.16
N LEU A 70 2.00 3.23 -6.84
CA LEU A 70 1.49 1.86 -6.86
C LEU A 70 0.85 1.46 -8.20
N ASP A 71 0.44 2.43 -9.02
CA ASP A 71 -0.20 2.22 -10.32
C ASP A 71 0.77 2.37 -11.51
N GLU A 72 1.96 2.94 -11.33
CA GLU A 72 3.03 2.92 -12.34
C GLU A 72 3.65 1.51 -12.48
N ASP A 73 3.00 0.68 -13.30
CA ASP A 73 3.45 -0.64 -13.78
C ASP A 73 4.41 -0.53 -14.99
#